data_AF-A0A7V6Q1U9-F1
#
_entry.id   AF-A0A7V6Q1U9-F1
#
_cell.length_a   1.000
_cell.length_b   1.000
_cell.length_c   1.000
_cell.angle_alpha   90.00
_cell.angle_beta   90.00
_cell.angle_gamma   90.00
#
_symmetry.space_group_name_H-M   'P 1'
#
loop_
_entity.id
_entity.type
_entity.pdbx_description
1 polymer ?
#
loop_
_entity_poly.entity_id
_entity_poly.type
_entity_poly.pdbx_seq_one_letter_code
_entity_poly.pdbx_strand_id
1 'polypeptide(L)'
;MMVSEVLNLPEFKEVKILAGNQNLTNQIKWLNILEILDELSRLHEGEFLITTAYGFDFHNIKNIHYLVNHLSSKRIAALALQVGFYVDEIPDIFIEICNEKGLPLLCLPPSVSFSEITRTLSKKLFEEEEKQKTRARMADELVKQILSDSPPCQEIVKHKYYELGFDWNHPFVVSILHVENNKINPGRVRGNLEFYLNQQNINYIVSVVQNELLIFLSPGHNQTSRIFSQLTSNLKRYMENTRFYFGIGEAVGKISEAKISLMQAQKVVEFFKRGFSPDKNFMTYQDLGIFKLLLEIPEKVLRSYFDEILGGLCAYDRKHSAELLKTLEIYLENGNITRTAQILYAHRHTIRYRLANIKEITGFDAENGKDRMELYLAMLIKKLLQ
;
A
#
# COMPACT_ATOMS: atom_id res chain seq x y z
N MET A 1 1.30 17.52 -11.59
CA MET A 1 1.67 18.92 -11.37
C MET A 1 0.81 19.55 -10.28
N MET A 2 1.35 20.46 -9.47
CA MET A 2 0.64 21.27 -8.48
C MET A 2 0.27 22.66 -9.03
N VAL A 3 -0.76 23.31 -8.46
CA VAL A 3 -1.14 24.68 -8.82
C VAL A 3 0.04 25.65 -8.63
N SER A 4 0.82 25.50 -7.58
CA SER A 4 2.03 26.30 -7.33
C SER A 4 3.09 26.15 -8.43
N GLU A 5 3.20 24.99 -9.08
CA GLU A 5 4.15 24.74 -10.16
C GLU A 5 3.71 25.42 -11.46
N VAL A 6 2.39 25.52 -11.69
CA VAL A 6 1.81 26.23 -12.84
C VAL A 6 2.14 27.71 -12.80
N LEU A 7 2.13 28.32 -11.62
CA LEU A 7 2.44 29.75 -11.45
C LEU A 7 3.87 30.12 -11.85
N ASN A 8 4.78 29.14 -11.91
CA ASN A 8 6.16 29.35 -12.37
C ASN A 8 6.30 29.32 -13.90
N LEU A 9 5.23 29.03 -14.64
CA LEU A 9 5.25 28.99 -16.09
C LEU A 9 5.29 30.41 -16.67
N PRO A 10 5.97 30.63 -17.81
CA PRO A 10 6.03 31.94 -18.46
C PRO A 10 4.66 32.57 -18.70
N GLU A 11 3.67 31.77 -19.09
CA GLU A 11 2.30 32.17 -19.41
C GLU A 11 1.50 32.61 -18.16
N PHE A 12 1.98 32.26 -16.96
CA PHE A 12 1.33 32.56 -15.69
C PHE A 12 2.01 33.71 -14.91
N LYS A 13 3.03 34.35 -15.47
CA LYS A 13 3.76 35.44 -14.80
C LYS A 13 2.89 36.65 -14.42
N GLU A 14 1.88 36.95 -15.23
CA GLU A 14 0.94 38.06 -15.00
C GLU A 14 -0.31 37.63 -14.24
N VAL A 15 -0.43 36.35 -13.89
CA VAL A 15 -1.60 35.80 -13.22
C VAL A 15 -1.52 36.07 -11.73
N LYS A 16 -2.59 36.65 -11.17
CA LYS A 16 -2.69 36.97 -9.75
C LYS A 16 -3.44 35.87 -9.01
N ILE A 17 -2.96 35.51 -7.83
CA ILE A 17 -3.73 34.67 -6.90
C ILE A 17 -4.58 35.61 -6.05
N LEU A 18 -5.90 35.44 -6.11
CA LEU A 18 -6.83 36.26 -5.34
C LEU A 18 -7.30 35.57 -4.05
N ALA A 19 -7.44 34.24 -4.06
CA ALA A 19 -7.88 33.47 -2.91
C ALA A 19 -7.28 32.06 -2.87
N GLY A 20 -7.41 31.40 -1.72
CA GLY A 20 -7.12 29.97 -1.54
C GLY A 20 -5.63 29.63 -1.48
N ASN A 21 -4.78 30.59 -1.09
CA ASN A 21 -3.32 30.41 -1.01
C ASN A 21 -2.88 29.19 -0.19
N GLN A 22 -3.67 28.78 0.80
CA GLN A 22 -3.42 27.60 1.62
C GLN A 22 -3.42 26.28 0.84
N ASN A 23 -4.05 26.23 -0.34
CA ASN A 23 -4.26 25.01 -1.12
C ASN A 23 -3.59 25.04 -2.51
N LEU A 24 -2.54 25.86 -2.69
CA LEU A 24 -1.76 25.87 -3.94
C LEU A 24 -0.99 24.56 -4.21
N THR A 25 -0.93 23.66 -3.23
CA THR A 25 -0.39 22.30 -3.39
C THR A 25 -1.39 21.32 -4.02
N ASN A 26 -2.62 21.76 -4.33
CA ASN A 26 -3.60 20.93 -5.01
C ASN A 26 -3.03 20.37 -6.33
N GLN A 27 -3.26 19.09 -6.57
CA GLN A 27 -2.81 18.44 -7.81
C GLN A 27 -3.76 18.72 -8.96
N ILE A 28 -3.20 19.19 -10.06
CA ILE A 28 -3.88 19.34 -11.34
C ILE A 28 -3.73 18.03 -12.10
N LYS A 29 -4.87 17.42 -12.44
CA LYS A 29 -4.97 16.18 -13.21
C LYS A 29 -5.46 16.44 -14.64
N TRP A 30 -6.30 17.46 -14.81
CA TRP A 30 -6.94 17.80 -16.08
C TRP A 30 -7.09 19.31 -16.20
N LEU A 31 -7.08 19.81 -17.42
CA LEU A 31 -7.50 21.16 -17.74
C LEU A 31 -8.90 21.13 -18.31
N ASN A 32 -9.78 22.02 -17.85
CA ASN A 32 -11.13 22.12 -18.37
C ASN A 32 -11.51 23.60 -18.56
N ILE A 33 -12.01 23.94 -19.75
CA ILE A 33 -12.46 25.29 -20.10
C ILE A 33 -13.98 25.28 -20.09
N LEU A 34 -14.56 26.15 -19.28
CA LEU A 34 -16.00 26.32 -19.20
C LEU A 34 -16.38 27.71 -19.68
N GLU A 35 -17.34 27.77 -20.59
CA GLU A 35 -17.91 29.04 -21.04
C GLU A 35 -19.03 29.51 -20.11
N ILE A 36 -19.84 28.57 -19.58
CA ILE A 36 -21.00 28.83 -18.73
C ILE A 36 -20.88 28.01 -17.43
N LEU A 37 -21.17 28.64 -16.28
CA LEU A 37 -21.01 28.06 -14.95
C LEU A 37 -22.28 27.39 -14.38
N ASP A 38 -23.21 26.99 -15.25
CA ASP A 38 -24.53 26.47 -14.84
C ASP A 38 -24.58 24.93 -14.70
N GLU A 39 -23.84 24.19 -15.54
CA GLU A 39 -23.92 22.72 -15.58
C GLU A 39 -22.67 22.02 -15.03
N LEU A 40 -22.46 22.17 -13.71
CA LEU A 40 -21.26 21.69 -13.00
C LEU A 40 -21.30 20.20 -12.61
N SER A 41 -22.26 19.43 -13.13
CA SER A 41 -22.48 18.03 -12.74
C SER A 41 -21.36 17.10 -13.18
N ARG A 42 -20.70 17.43 -14.29
CA ARG A 42 -19.66 16.62 -14.97
C ARG A 42 -18.24 16.88 -14.50
N LEU A 43 -18.04 17.70 -13.48
CA LEU A 43 -16.70 18.02 -12.98
C LEU A 43 -16.06 16.85 -12.22
N HIS A 44 -14.77 16.66 -12.46
CA HIS A 44 -13.93 15.66 -11.82
C HIS A 44 -12.94 16.30 -10.83
N GLU A 45 -12.53 15.50 -9.83
CA GLU A 45 -11.50 15.90 -8.86
C GLU A 45 -10.18 16.24 -9.55
N GLY A 46 -9.55 17.34 -9.13
CA GLY A 46 -8.25 17.79 -9.62
C GLY A 46 -8.30 18.52 -10.97
N GLU A 47 -9.47 18.94 -11.44
CA GLU A 47 -9.56 19.83 -12.61
C GLU A 47 -9.01 21.22 -12.29
N PHE A 48 -8.26 21.81 -13.24
CA PHE A 48 -7.95 23.23 -13.27
C PHE A 48 -8.95 23.89 -14.22
N LEU A 49 -9.86 24.69 -13.66
CA LEU A 49 -10.94 25.31 -14.42
C LEU A 49 -10.52 26.68 -14.95
N ILE A 50 -10.76 26.91 -16.23
CA ILE A 50 -10.57 28.22 -16.86
C ILE A 50 -11.91 28.68 -17.42
N THR A 51 -12.29 29.93 -17.13
CA THR A 51 -13.53 30.51 -17.65
C THR A 51 -13.42 32.02 -17.73
N THR A 52 -14.24 32.61 -18.60
CA THR A 52 -14.48 34.06 -18.66
C THR A 52 -15.66 34.49 -17.76
N ALA A 53 -16.28 33.52 -17.05
CA ALA A 53 -17.49 33.71 -16.25
C ALA A 53 -18.65 34.36 -17.01
N TYR A 54 -18.75 34.06 -18.31
CA TYR A 54 -19.81 34.61 -19.15
C TYR A 54 -21.20 34.26 -18.58
N GLY A 55 -22.05 35.29 -18.45
CA GLY A 55 -23.41 35.14 -17.94
C GLY A 55 -23.54 34.85 -16.44
N PHE A 56 -22.43 34.79 -15.70
CA PHE A 56 -22.49 34.53 -14.26
C PHE A 56 -22.83 35.81 -13.47
N ASP A 57 -23.90 35.76 -12.68
CA ASP A 57 -24.33 36.87 -11.84
C ASP A 57 -23.56 36.90 -10.51
N PHE A 58 -22.49 37.70 -10.45
CA PHE A 58 -21.72 37.94 -9.24
C PHE A 58 -22.43 38.82 -8.19
N HIS A 59 -23.61 39.40 -8.48
CA HIS A 59 -24.38 40.14 -7.48
C HIS A 59 -25.29 39.21 -6.66
N ASN A 60 -25.55 38.00 -7.16
CA ASN A 60 -26.35 37.01 -6.47
C ASN A 60 -25.49 36.13 -5.56
N ILE A 61 -25.47 36.49 -4.28
CA ILE A 61 -24.73 35.78 -3.22
C ILE A 61 -25.08 34.28 -3.17
N LYS A 62 -26.32 33.88 -3.47
CA LYS A 62 -26.71 32.46 -3.48
C LYS A 62 -26.02 31.69 -4.59
N ASN A 63 -25.89 32.28 -5.78
CA ASN A 63 -25.21 31.66 -6.92
C ASN A 63 -23.71 31.52 -6.63
N ILE A 64 -23.10 32.53 -6.03
CA ILE A 64 -21.70 32.47 -5.58
C ILE A 64 -21.48 31.31 -4.61
N HIS A 65 -22.27 31.25 -3.54
CA HIS A 65 -22.14 30.16 -2.56
C HIS A 65 -22.38 28.79 -3.20
N TYR A 66 -23.37 28.67 -4.07
CA TYR A 66 -23.64 27.42 -4.78
C TYR A 66 -22.42 26.97 -5.60
N LEU A 67 -21.88 27.86 -6.43
CA LEU A 67 -20.70 27.59 -7.26
C LEU A 67 -19.51 27.16 -6.40
N VAL A 68 -19.08 28.00 -5.45
CA VAL A 68 -17.86 27.73 -4.66
C VAL A 68 -18.00 26.46 -3.81
N ASN A 69 -19.17 26.25 -3.18
CA ASN A 69 -19.42 25.01 -2.44
C ASN A 69 -19.37 23.79 -3.35
N HIS A 70 -19.95 23.88 -4.54
CA HIS A 70 -19.97 22.76 -5.48
C HIS A 70 -18.56 22.45 -5.99
N LEU A 71 -17.79 23.44 -6.41
CA LEU A 71 -16.38 23.26 -6.82
C LEU A 71 -15.51 22.70 -5.68
N SER A 72 -15.67 23.22 -4.46
CA SER A 72 -14.94 22.73 -3.28
C SER A 72 -15.33 21.29 -2.95
N SER A 73 -16.62 20.93 -3.01
CA SER A 73 -17.11 19.56 -2.78
C SER A 73 -16.55 18.55 -3.79
N LYS A 74 -16.31 19.00 -5.02
CA LYS A 74 -15.70 18.22 -6.11
C LYS A 74 -14.18 18.17 -6.04
N ARG A 75 -13.54 18.91 -5.12
CA ARG A 75 -12.09 19.00 -4.95
C ARG A 75 -11.38 19.42 -6.24
N ILE A 76 -11.89 20.48 -6.85
CA ILE A 76 -11.25 21.14 -8.00
C ILE A 76 -9.89 21.69 -7.58
N ALA A 77 -8.89 21.59 -8.46
CA ALA A 77 -7.54 22.00 -8.15
C ALA A 77 -7.45 23.53 -8.00
N ALA A 78 -8.01 24.27 -8.96
CA ALA A 78 -8.11 25.72 -8.94
C ALA A 78 -9.18 26.22 -9.93
N LEU A 79 -9.67 27.44 -9.72
CA LEU A 79 -10.49 28.20 -10.65
C LEU A 79 -9.70 29.42 -11.14
N ALA A 80 -9.57 29.58 -12.46
CA ALA A 80 -8.95 30.72 -13.09
C ALA A 80 -9.98 31.50 -13.91
N LEU A 81 -10.21 32.75 -13.52
CA LEU A 81 -11.16 33.66 -14.14
C LEU A 81 -10.42 34.67 -15.00
N GLN A 82 -10.81 34.79 -16.28
CA GLN A 82 -10.31 35.85 -17.13
C GLN A 82 -11.19 37.08 -17.07
N VAL A 83 -10.57 38.20 -16.66
CA VAL A 83 -11.22 39.51 -16.53
C VAL A 83 -10.98 40.37 -17.76
N GLY A 84 -11.74 41.45 -17.90
CA GLY A 84 -11.63 42.46 -18.97
C GLY A 84 -12.39 42.15 -20.27
N PHE A 85 -13.28 41.14 -20.26
CA PHE A 85 -14.22 40.86 -21.35
C PHE A 85 -15.67 40.98 -20.91
N TYR A 86 -16.09 40.20 -19.91
CA TYR A 86 -17.45 40.20 -19.35
C TYR A 86 -17.51 40.62 -17.89
N VAL A 87 -16.37 40.53 -17.20
CA VAL A 87 -16.19 40.89 -15.80
C VAL A 87 -14.95 41.78 -15.74
N ASP A 88 -15.13 43.04 -15.33
CA ASP A 88 -14.01 43.98 -15.23
C ASP A 88 -13.12 43.65 -14.03
N GLU A 89 -13.74 43.44 -12.87
CA GLU A 89 -13.06 43.04 -11.63
C GLU A 89 -13.87 41.96 -10.90
N ILE A 90 -13.18 41.05 -10.23
CA ILE A 90 -13.80 39.98 -9.46
C ILE A 90 -14.20 40.54 -8.09
N PRO A 91 -15.49 40.49 -7.68
CA PRO A 91 -15.93 41.13 -6.44
C PRO A 91 -15.32 40.52 -5.18
N ASP A 92 -15.04 41.36 -4.17
CA ASP A 92 -14.44 40.96 -2.90
C ASP A 92 -15.20 39.82 -2.21
N ILE A 93 -16.53 39.85 -2.24
CA ILE A 93 -17.37 38.79 -1.66
C ILE A 93 -17.10 37.41 -2.28
N PHE A 94 -16.78 37.35 -3.58
CA PHE A 94 -16.42 36.10 -4.23
C PHE A 94 -15.06 35.60 -3.77
N ILE A 95 -14.09 36.51 -3.63
CA ILE A 95 -12.73 36.24 -3.13
C ILE A 95 -12.78 35.73 -1.69
N GLU A 96 -13.55 36.39 -0.81
CA GLU A 96 -13.76 35.98 0.58
C GLU A 96 -14.32 34.56 0.68
N ILE A 97 -15.39 34.25 -0.06
CA ILE A 97 -16.01 32.92 -0.03
C ILE A 97 -15.05 31.84 -0.58
N CYS A 98 -14.25 32.15 -1.60
CA CYS A 98 -13.22 31.23 -2.08
C CYS A 98 -12.13 30.99 -1.02
N ASN A 99 -11.72 32.02 -0.29
CA ASN A 99 -10.76 31.91 0.82
C ASN A 99 -11.31 31.04 1.96
N GLU A 100 -12.56 31.28 2.38
CA GLU A 100 -13.24 30.48 3.42
C GLU A 100 -13.30 28.99 3.07
N LYS A 101 -13.56 28.68 1.79
CA LYS A 101 -13.64 27.30 1.30
C LYS A 101 -12.30 26.74 0.84
N GLY A 102 -11.25 27.54 0.90
CA GLY A 102 -9.90 27.19 0.45
C GLY A 102 -9.82 26.82 -1.04
N LEU A 103 -10.67 27.38 -1.90
CA LEU A 103 -10.59 27.19 -3.34
C LEU A 103 -9.55 28.15 -3.93
N PRO A 104 -8.45 27.66 -4.54
CA PRO A 104 -7.50 28.54 -5.21
C PRO A 104 -8.17 29.29 -6.36
N LEU A 105 -8.20 30.63 -6.27
CA LEU A 105 -8.77 31.52 -7.28
C LEU A 105 -7.66 32.32 -7.94
N LEU A 106 -7.54 32.19 -9.26
CA LEU A 106 -6.56 32.88 -10.09
C LEU A 106 -7.27 33.89 -10.99
N CYS A 107 -6.68 35.07 -11.15
CA CYS A 107 -7.13 36.11 -12.06
C CYS A 107 -6.20 36.18 -13.28
N LEU A 108 -6.76 35.86 -14.43
CA LEU A 108 -6.11 35.88 -15.73
C LEU A 108 -6.38 37.24 -16.40
N PRO A 109 -5.33 38.00 -16.80
CA PRO A 109 -5.53 39.24 -17.54
C PRO A 109 -5.96 38.97 -19.00
N PRO A 110 -6.51 39.97 -19.72
CA PRO A 110 -6.91 39.84 -21.13
C PRO A 110 -5.76 39.48 -22.08
N SER A 111 -4.52 39.82 -21.70
CA SER A 111 -3.29 39.51 -22.46
C SER A 111 -3.03 38.02 -22.59
N VAL A 112 -3.59 37.20 -21.70
CA VAL A 112 -3.30 35.78 -21.62
C VAL A 112 -4.24 34.97 -22.50
N SER A 113 -3.67 34.19 -23.41
CA SER A 113 -4.42 33.36 -24.35
C SER A 113 -4.80 32.01 -23.76
N PHE A 114 -6.10 31.67 -23.77
CA PHE A 114 -6.59 30.34 -23.35
C PHE A 114 -5.95 29.21 -24.16
N SER A 115 -5.72 29.43 -25.46
CA SER A 115 -5.10 28.43 -26.34
C SER A 115 -3.63 28.17 -25.97
N GLU A 116 -2.91 29.19 -25.51
CA GLU A 116 -1.52 29.04 -25.07
C GLU A 116 -1.43 28.36 -23.71
N ILE A 117 -2.25 28.78 -22.74
CA ILE A 117 -2.36 28.07 -21.46
C ILE A 117 -2.72 26.60 -21.69
N THR A 118 -3.72 26.35 -22.54
CA THR A 118 -4.17 24.99 -22.84
C THR A 118 -3.05 24.16 -23.41
N ARG A 119 -2.39 24.67 -24.45
CA ARG A 119 -1.27 23.97 -25.07
C ARG A 119 -0.16 23.69 -24.07
N THR A 120 0.25 24.67 -23.27
CA THR A 120 1.36 24.52 -22.32
C THR A 120 1.02 23.58 -21.17
N LEU A 121 -0.15 23.73 -20.54
CA LEU A 121 -0.58 22.86 -19.45
C LEU A 121 -0.86 21.44 -19.91
N SER A 122 -1.62 21.26 -21.00
CA SER A 122 -1.90 19.93 -21.54
C SER A 122 -0.60 19.23 -21.97
N LYS A 123 0.34 19.95 -22.58
CA LYS A 123 1.66 19.40 -22.93
C LYS A 123 2.41 18.92 -21.68
N LYS A 124 2.51 19.75 -20.64
CA LYS A 124 3.22 19.35 -19.42
C LYS A 124 2.53 18.20 -18.66
N LEU A 125 1.20 18.22 -18.55
CA LEU A 125 0.44 17.13 -17.94
C LEU A 125 0.67 15.81 -18.69
N PHE A 126 0.67 15.86 -20.03
CA PHE A 126 0.95 14.70 -20.87
C PHE A 126 2.40 14.23 -20.75
N GLU A 127 3.38 15.14 -20.73
CA GLU A 127 4.80 14.82 -20.53
C GLU A 127 5.05 14.16 -19.17
N GLU A 128 4.42 14.63 -18.09
CA GLU A 128 4.49 14.00 -16.78
C GLU A 128 3.90 12.59 -16.78
N GLU A 129 2.73 12.40 -17.41
CA GLU A 129 2.08 11.11 -17.52
C GLU A 129 2.91 10.12 -18.34
N GLU A 130 3.43 10.54 -19.50
CA GLU A 130 4.30 9.72 -20.35
C GLU A 130 5.62 9.38 -19.66
N LYS A 131 6.21 10.32 -18.91
CA LYS A 131 7.40 10.04 -18.08
C LYS A 131 7.11 8.98 -17.03
N GLN A 132 5.96 9.05 -16.35
CA GLN A 132 5.54 8.04 -15.38
C GLN A 132 5.32 6.67 -16.02
N LYS A 133 4.62 6.61 -17.16
CA LYS A 133 4.41 5.37 -17.93
C LYS A 133 5.73 4.77 -18.43
N THR A 134 6.63 5.61 -18.94
CA THR A 134 7.95 5.18 -19.42
C THR A 134 8.77 4.61 -18.28
N ARG A 135 8.83 5.32 -17.14
CA ARG A 135 9.48 4.82 -15.92
C ARG A 135 8.87 3.49 -15.47
N ALA A 136 7.54 3.38 -15.51
CA ALA A 136 6.85 2.15 -15.13
C ALA A 136 7.21 0.97 -16.04
N ARG A 137 7.23 1.19 -17.35
CA ARG A 137 7.63 0.19 -18.35
C ARG A 137 9.10 -0.23 -18.17
N MET A 138 10.00 0.72 -17.92
CA MET A 138 11.41 0.43 -17.64
C MET A 138 11.57 -0.41 -16.36
N ALA A 139 10.85 -0.07 -15.29
CA ALA A 139 10.84 -0.83 -14.06
C ALA A 139 10.34 -2.27 -14.29
N ASP A 140 9.25 -2.44 -15.04
CA ASP A 140 8.71 -3.76 -15.36
C ASP A 140 9.64 -4.59 -16.25
N GLU A 141 10.31 -3.97 -17.23
CA GLU A 141 11.32 -4.63 -18.06
C GLU A 141 12.52 -5.08 -17.22
N LEU A 142 13.03 -4.20 -16.34
CA LEU A 142 14.15 -4.52 -15.47
C LEU A 142 13.82 -5.67 -14.52
N VAL A 143 12.69 -5.61 -13.82
CA VAL A 143 12.29 -6.69 -12.91
C VAL A 143 12.14 -8.00 -13.66
N LYS A 144 11.56 -8.01 -14.87
CA LYS A 144 11.50 -9.23 -15.70
C LYS A 144 12.89 -9.78 -16.03
N GLN A 145 13.86 -8.93 -16.36
CA GLN A 145 15.24 -9.35 -16.63
C GLN A 145 15.94 -9.89 -15.37
N ILE A 146 15.77 -9.23 -14.23
CA ILE A 146 16.34 -9.67 -12.94
C ILE A 146 15.81 -11.05 -12.53
N LEU A 147 14.53 -11.32 -12.81
CA LEU A 147 13.88 -12.58 -12.43
C LEU A 147 14.06 -13.71 -13.44
N SER A 148 14.67 -13.42 -14.59
CA SER A 148 15.01 -14.43 -15.60
C SER A 148 16.10 -15.40 -15.10
N ASP A 149 16.33 -16.48 -15.83
CA ASP A 149 17.38 -17.46 -15.49
C ASP A 149 18.79 -16.92 -15.72
N SER A 150 18.93 -15.79 -16.40
CA SER A 150 20.21 -15.12 -16.66
C SER A 150 20.10 -13.64 -16.33
N PRO A 151 20.13 -13.27 -15.03
CA PRO A 151 20.00 -11.88 -14.62
C PRO A 151 21.15 -11.03 -15.20
N PRO A 152 20.87 -9.78 -15.60
CA PRO A 152 21.90 -8.88 -16.13
C PRO A 152 22.96 -8.58 -15.06
N CYS A 153 24.20 -8.33 -15.50
CA CYS A 153 25.23 -7.86 -14.57
C CYS A 153 24.87 -6.47 -14.02
N GLN A 154 25.39 -6.17 -12.83
CA GLN A 154 25.03 -4.96 -12.10
C GLN A 154 25.47 -3.69 -12.83
N GLU A 155 26.59 -3.71 -13.56
CA GLU A 155 27.08 -2.59 -14.36
C GLU A 155 26.11 -2.26 -15.51
N ILE A 156 25.59 -3.27 -16.20
CA ILE A 156 24.59 -3.08 -17.27
C ILE A 156 23.31 -2.48 -16.68
N VAL A 157 22.86 -2.96 -15.52
CA VAL A 157 21.66 -2.41 -14.89
C VAL A 157 21.86 -0.95 -14.50
N LYS A 158 22.99 -0.63 -13.86
CA LYS A 158 23.35 0.74 -13.46
C LYS A 158 23.37 1.69 -14.66
N HIS A 159 23.93 1.27 -15.78
CA HIS A 159 24.04 2.11 -16.98
C HIS A 159 22.70 2.21 -17.73
N LYS A 160 22.02 1.09 -17.99
CA LYS A 160 20.79 1.04 -18.80
C LYS A 160 19.57 1.62 -18.07
N TYR A 161 19.51 1.50 -16.74
CA TYR A 161 18.35 1.89 -15.94
C TYR A 161 18.67 3.00 -14.93
N TYR A 162 19.68 3.83 -15.22
CA TYR A 162 20.08 4.95 -14.36
C TYR A 162 18.91 5.91 -14.05
N GLU A 163 18.00 6.09 -15.01
CA GLU A 163 16.81 6.95 -14.89
C GLU A 163 15.81 6.49 -13.82
N LEU A 164 15.84 5.22 -13.43
CA LEU A 164 15.01 4.72 -12.32
C LEU A 164 15.46 5.27 -10.97
N GLY A 165 16.70 5.76 -10.86
CA GLY A 165 17.26 6.36 -9.65
C GLY A 165 17.53 5.37 -8.51
N PHE A 166 17.52 4.06 -8.79
CA PHE A 166 17.73 3.06 -7.75
C PHE A 166 19.22 2.88 -7.41
N ASP A 167 19.54 2.89 -6.12
CA ASP A 167 20.91 2.70 -5.65
C ASP A 167 21.25 1.21 -5.48
N TRP A 168 21.95 0.68 -6.48
CA TRP A 168 22.43 -0.69 -6.51
C TRP A 168 23.74 -0.92 -5.75
N ASN A 169 24.34 0.09 -5.12
CA ASN A 169 25.59 -0.06 -4.36
C ASN A 169 25.36 -0.43 -2.89
N HIS A 170 24.14 -0.23 -2.40
CA HIS A 170 23.75 -0.56 -1.03
C HIS A 170 22.86 -1.80 -1.00
N PRO A 171 22.83 -2.54 0.14
CA PRO A 171 21.92 -3.65 0.31
C PRO A 171 20.47 -3.23 0.08
N PHE A 172 19.72 -4.07 -0.61
CA PHE A 172 18.30 -3.84 -0.90
C PHE A 172 17.48 -5.08 -0.54
N VAL A 173 16.19 -4.87 -0.30
CA VAL A 173 15.22 -5.96 -0.07
C VAL A 173 14.26 -6.05 -1.25
N VAL A 174 13.77 -7.26 -1.53
CA VAL A 174 12.62 -7.47 -2.41
C VAL A 174 11.41 -7.80 -1.54
N SER A 175 10.31 -7.11 -1.77
CA SER A 175 9.04 -7.34 -1.09
C SER A 175 7.92 -7.57 -2.10
N ILE A 176 6.93 -8.35 -1.70
CA ILE A 176 5.68 -8.55 -2.43
C ILE A 176 4.56 -7.94 -1.62
N LEU A 177 3.83 -7.01 -2.22
CA LEU A 177 2.50 -6.62 -1.75
C LEU A 177 1.46 -7.51 -2.41
N HIS A 178 0.80 -8.33 -1.59
CA HIS A 178 -0.36 -9.10 -1.97
C HIS A 178 -1.63 -8.40 -1.50
N VAL A 179 -2.62 -8.29 -2.39
CA VAL A 179 -3.93 -7.69 -2.11
C VAL A 179 -4.99 -8.76 -2.31
N GLU A 180 -5.72 -9.10 -1.26
CA GLU A 180 -6.73 -10.15 -1.31
C GLU A 180 -7.91 -9.73 -2.20
N ASN A 181 -8.49 -10.69 -2.91
CA ASN A 181 -9.63 -10.52 -3.81
C ASN A 181 -9.44 -9.57 -5.02
N ASN A 182 -8.24 -9.02 -5.26
CA ASN A 182 -7.87 -8.25 -6.46
C ASN A 182 -8.89 -7.18 -6.92
N LYS A 183 -9.75 -6.66 -6.03
CA LYS A 183 -10.81 -5.70 -6.39
C LYS A 183 -10.25 -4.33 -6.78
N ILE A 184 -8.99 -4.07 -6.46
CA ILE A 184 -8.31 -2.80 -6.67
C ILE A 184 -7.28 -2.97 -7.80
N ASN A 185 -7.32 -2.07 -8.78
CA ASN A 185 -6.38 -2.05 -9.90
C ASN A 185 -4.93 -1.89 -9.37
N PRO A 186 -4.00 -2.83 -9.68
CA PRO A 186 -2.61 -2.75 -9.21
C PRO A 186 -1.87 -1.47 -9.61
N GLY A 187 -2.21 -0.87 -10.75
CA GLY A 187 -1.65 0.40 -11.20
C GLY A 187 -2.03 1.58 -10.29
N ARG A 188 -3.24 1.57 -9.70
CA ARG A 188 -3.64 2.58 -8.70
C ARG A 188 -2.88 2.42 -7.40
N VAL A 189 -2.72 1.18 -6.95
CA VAL A 189 -1.94 0.85 -5.73
C VAL A 189 -0.48 1.22 -5.92
N ARG A 190 0.09 0.88 -7.07
CA ARG A 190 1.43 1.31 -7.50
C ARG A 190 1.58 2.83 -7.39
N GLY A 191 0.69 3.60 -8.02
CA GLY A 191 0.77 5.06 -7.99
C GLY A 191 0.74 5.63 -6.57
N ASN A 192 -0.10 5.08 -5.69
CA ASN A 192 -0.14 5.48 -4.28
C ASN A 192 1.16 5.16 -3.53
N LEU A 193 1.73 3.97 -3.76
CA LEU A 193 3.01 3.56 -3.17
C LEU A 193 4.16 4.44 -3.66
N GLU A 194 4.28 4.63 -4.98
CA GLU A 194 5.33 5.44 -5.60
C GLU A 194 5.24 6.89 -5.12
N PHE A 195 4.03 7.46 -5.01
CA PHE A 195 3.84 8.80 -4.43
C PHE A 195 4.38 8.90 -3.00
N TYR A 196 4.06 7.94 -2.13
CA TYR A 196 4.54 7.93 -0.76
C TYR A 196 6.06 7.77 -0.67
N LEU A 197 6.63 6.83 -1.44
CA LEU A 197 8.07 6.55 -1.43
C LEU A 197 8.88 7.75 -1.92
N ASN A 198 8.38 8.47 -2.93
CA ASN A 198 8.98 9.72 -3.40
C ASN A 198 9.01 10.80 -2.31
N GLN A 199 7.91 10.99 -1.56
CA GLN A 199 7.88 11.99 -0.47
C GLN A 199 8.88 11.69 0.64
N GLN A 200 9.17 10.42 0.89
CA GLN A 200 10.14 9.99 1.91
C GLN A 200 11.58 9.93 1.39
N ASN A 201 11.81 10.28 0.11
CA ASN A 201 13.10 10.18 -0.56
C ASN A 201 13.74 8.78 -0.45
N ILE A 202 12.91 7.74 -0.57
CA ILE A 202 13.35 6.34 -0.51
C ILE A 202 13.63 5.86 -1.94
N ASN A 203 14.78 5.20 -2.17
CA ASN A 203 15.09 4.60 -3.46
C ASN A 203 14.29 3.31 -3.66
N TYR A 204 13.53 3.25 -4.75
CA TYR A 204 12.62 2.14 -5.02
C TYR A 204 12.51 1.75 -6.50
N ILE A 205 12.15 0.49 -6.73
CA ILE A 205 11.57 0.03 -8.00
C ILE A 205 10.27 -0.71 -7.66
N VAL A 206 9.17 -0.29 -8.28
CA VAL A 206 7.89 -1.00 -8.17
C VAL A 206 7.55 -1.58 -9.54
N SER A 207 7.17 -2.84 -9.55
CA SER A 207 6.74 -3.55 -10.74
C SER A 207 5.50 -4.39 -10.47
N VAL A 208 4.67 -4.60 -11.49
CA VAL A 208 3.51 -5.49 -11.41
C VAL A 208 3.84 -6.81 -12.10
N VAL A 209 3.82 -7.91 -11.35
CA VAL A 209 4.06 -9.27 -11.87
C VAL A 209 2.92 -10.17 -11.42
N GLN A 210 2.23 -10.82 -12.37
CA GLN A 210 1.10 -11.73 -12.08
C GLN A 210 0.04 -11.13 -11.14
N ASN A 211 -0.25 -9.83 -11.28
CA ASN A 211 -1.19 -9.06 -10.44
C ASN A 211 -0.74 -8.83 -8.98
N GLU A 212 0.50 -9.18 -8.64
CA GLU A 212 1.15 -8.80 -7.39
C GLU A 212 2.13 -7.64 -7.63
N LEU A 213 2.35 -6.82 -6.60
CA LEU A 213 3.28 -5.70 -6.65
C LEU A 213 4.61 -6.11 -6.05
N LEU A 214 5.65 -6.16 -6.89
CA LEU A 214 7.02 -6.39 -6.47
C LEU A 214 7.67 -5.05 -6.20
N ILE A 215 8.30 -4.93 -5.03
CA ILE A 215 8.89 -3.69 -4.54
C ILE A 215 10.33 -3.98 -4.15
N PHE A 216 11.26 -3.39 -4.89
CA PHE A 216 12.66 -3.33 -4.49
C PHE A 216 12.84 -2.05 -3.69
N LEU A 217 13.41 -2.16 -2.50
CA LEU A 217 13.69 -1.03 -1.63
C LEU A 217 15.14 -1.08 -1.18
N SER A 218 15.84 0.04 -1.34
CA SER A 218 17.12 0.26 -0.67
C SER A 218 16.86 1.04 0.62
N PRO A 219 16.83 0.38 1.79
CA PRO A 219 16.46 1.03 3.05
C PRO A 219 17.45 2.12 3.49
N GLY A 220 18.70 2.09 3.01
CA GLY A 220 19.72 3.07 3.39
C GLY A 220 19.92 3.13 4.90
N HIS A 221 19.80 4.32 5.50
CA HIS A 221 19.83 4.53 6.96
C HIS A 221 18.50 4.24 7.66
N ASN A 222 17.40 4.06 6.92
CA ASN A 222 16.09 3.76 7.49
C ASN A 222 15.96 2.26 7.77
N GLN A 223 15.29 1.90 8.87
CA GLN A 223 14.99 0.48 9.13
C GLN A 223 13.82 0.01 8.27
N THR A 224 13.96 -1.16 7.63
CA THR A 224 12.93 -1.80 6.80
C THR A 224 11.57 -1.82 7.48
N SER A 225 11.49 -2.26 8.74
CA SER A 225 10.24 -2.34 9.50
C SER A 225 9.55 -0.98 9.67
N ARG A 226 10.31 0.13 9.75
CA ARG A 226 9.75 1.48 9.85
C ARG A 226 9.10 1.89 8.53
N ILE A 227 9.76 1.64 7.40
CA ILE A 227 9.23 1.95 6.06
C ILE A 227 7.91 1.18 5.85
N PHE A 228 7.90 -0.12 6.09
CA PHE A 228 6.70 -0.95 5.88
C PHE A 228 5.57 -0.65 6.86
N SER A 229 5.88 -0.27 8.11
CA SER A 229 4.84 0.19 9.05
C SER A 229 4.10 1.43 8.53
N GLN A 230 4.84 2.37 7.93
CA GLN A 230 4.24 3.56 7.34
C GLN A 230 3.51 3.27 6.03
N LEU A 231 4.07 2.44 5.15
CA LEU A 231 3.40 1.99 3.92
C LEU A 231 2.07 1.30 4.23
N THR A 232 2.05 0.39 5.21
CA THR A 232 0.82 -0.24 5.69
C THR A 232 -0.17 0.80 6.21
N SER A 233 0.27 1.77 7.00
CA SER A 233 -0.61 2.81 7.55
C SER A 233 -1.20 3.73 6.46
N ASN A 234 -0.45 3.98 5.38
CA ASN A 234 -0.94 4.70 4.22
C ASN A 234 -1.96 3.86 3.44
N LEU A 235 -1.61 2.61 3.11
CA LEU A 235 -2.50 1.72 2.36
C LEU A 235 -3.78 1.36 3.11
N LYS A 236 -3.75 1.21 4.44
CA LYS A 236 -4.97 0.99 5.25
C LYS A 236 -5.98 2.12 5.08
N ARG A 237 -5.52 3.38 4.95
CA ARG A 237 -6.39 4.54 4.68
C ARG A 237 -6.92 4.55 3.25
N TYR A 238 -6.17 4.01 2.30
CA TYR A 238 -6.55 3.95 0.89
C TYR A 238 -7.47 2.75 0.57
N MET A 239 -7.30 1.63 1.27
CA MET A 239 -7.91 0.33 0.98
C MET A 239 -8.88 -0.09 2.10
N GLU A 240 -9.92 0.71 2.35
CA GLU A 240 -10.93 0.34 3.33
C GLU A 240 -11.53 -1.04 3.01
N ASN A 241 -11.61 -1.91 4.03
CA ASN A 241 -12.19 -3.26 3.95
C ASN A 241 -11.51 -4.25 2.98
N THR A 242 -10.30 -3.97 2.52
CA THR A 242 -9.51 -4.93 1.72
C THR A 242 -8.32 -5.41 2.53
N ARG A 243 -8.19 -6.73 2.67
CA ARG A 243 -7.01 -7.34 3.28
C ARG A 243 -5.85 -7.28 2.30
N PHE A 244 -4.70 -6.87 2.80
CA PHE A 244 -3.45 -6.87 2.07
C PHE A 244 -2.31 -7.13 3.04
N TYR A 245 -1.19 -7.61 2.52
CA TYR A 245 0.00 -7.84 3.32
C TYR A 245 1.27 -7.76 2.50
N PHE A 246 2.35 -7.35 3.17
CA PHE A 246 3.69 -7.35 2.61
C PHE A 246 4.48 -8.57 3.09
N GLY A 247 4.91 -9.40 2.16
CA GLY A 247 6.00 -10.35 2.39
C GLY A 247 7.32 -9.68 2.06
N ILE A 248 8.31 -9.73 2.96
CA ILE A 248 9.59 -9.02 2.79
C ILE A 248 10.72 -10.04 2.89
N GLY A 249 11.56 -10.12 1.84
CA GLY A 249 12.77 -10.93 1.86
C GLY A 249 13.87 -10.33 2.73
N GLU A 250 14.98 -11.04 2.87
CA GLU A 250 16.18 -10.51 3.51
C GLU A 250 16.92 -9.55 2.58
N ALA A 251 17.75 -8.70 3.17
CA ALA A 251 18.56 -7.74 2.42
C ALA A 251 19.67 -8.48 1.67
N VAL A 252 19.85 -8.13 0.40
CA VAL A 252 20.84 -8.69 -0.51
C VAL A 252 21.74 -7.59 -1.07
N GLY A 253 23.00 -7.93 -1.37
CA GLY A 253 23.99 -6.95 -1.82
C GLY A 253 24.13 -6.89 -3.34
N LYS A 254 23.63 -7.89 -4.06
CA LYS A 254 23.82 -8.03 -5.51
C LYS A 254 22.52 -8.31 -6.24
N ILE A 255 22.45 -7.86 -7.50
CA ILE A 255 21.28 -8.10 -8.37
C ILE A 255 21.02 -9.59 -8.59
N SER A 256 22.08 -10.40 -8.70
CA SER A 256 21.98 -11.86 -8.84
C SER A 256 21.29 -12.55 -7.65
N GLU A 257 21.28 -11.91 -6.48
CA GLU A 257 20.65 -12.43 -5.26
C GLU A 257 19.20 -11.95 -5.10
N ALA A 258 18.70 -11.05 -5.97
CA ALA A 258 17.34 -10.53 -5.89
C ALA A 258 16.27 -11.63 -5.95
N LYS A 259 16.49 -12.69 -6.75
CA LYS A 259 15.60 -13.85 -6.84
C LYS A 259 15.51 -14.60 -5.50
N ILE A 260 16.59 -14.64 -4.72
CA ILE A 260 16.60 -15.24 -3.37
C ILE A 260 15.71 -14.43 -2.43
N SER A 261 15.90 -13.10 -2.39
CA SER A 261 15.05 -12.20 -1.58
C SER A 261 13.57 -12.29 -2.01
N LEU A 262 13.30 -12.40 -3.32
CA LEU A 262 11.94 -12.60 -3.83
C LEU A 262 11.34 -13.92 -3.35
N MET A 263 12.06 -15.05 -3.47
CA MET A 263 11.58 -16.36 -3.03
C MET A 263 11.27 -16.37 -1.52
N GLN A 264 12.07 -15.65 -0.72
CA GLN A 264 11.81 -15.47 0.69
C GLN A 264 10.52 -14.65 0.93
N ALA A 265 10.33 -13.55 0.22
CA ALA A 265 9.09 -12.76 0.27
C ALA A 265 7.86 -13.59 -0.13
N GLN A 266 7.98 -14.46 -1.14
CA GLN A 266 6.91 -15.38 -1.56
C GLN A 266 6.50 -16.35 -0.45
N LYS A 267 7.45 -16.92 0.29
CA LYS A 267 7.16 -17.78 1.45
C LYS A 267 6.40 -17.04 2.54
N VAL A 268 6.76 -15.77 2.77
CA VAL A 268 6.02 -14.93 3.72
C VAL A 268 4.59 -14.70 3.22
N VAL A 269 4.40 -14.37 1.95
CA VAL A 269 3.06 -14.23 1.33
C VAL A 269 2.26 -15.53 1.42
N GLU A 270 2.88 -16.69 1.18
CA GLU A 270 2.24 -18.00 1.35
C GLU A 270 1.81 -18.24 2.80
N PHE A 271 2.66 -17.88 3.76
CA PHE A 271 2.35 -17.96 5.18
C PHE A 271 1.10 -17.14 5.53
N PHE A 272 0.99 -15.90 5.03
CA PHE A 272 -0.21 -15.08 5.18
C PHE A 272 -1.45 -15.71 4.52
N LYS A 273 -1.31 -16.30 3.32
CA LYS A 273 -2.41 -16.97 2.59
C LYS A 273 -3.01 -18.13 3.38
N ARG A 274 -2.24 -18.77 4.27
CA ARG A 274 -2.68 -19.82 5.21
C ARG A 274 -3.37 -19.27 6.47
N GLY A 275 -3.87 -18.03 6.43
CA GLY A 275 -4.67 -17.45 7.51
C GLY A 275 -3.89 -16.82 8.67
N PHE A 276 -2.55 -16.84 8.63
CA PHE A 276 -1.73 -16.16 9.63
C PHE A 276 -1.67 -14.67 9.32
N SER A 277 -2.44 -13.87 10.06
CA SER A 277 -2.41 -12.42 9.92
C SER A 277 -1.86 -11.78 11.21
N PRO A 278 -0.58 -11.38 11.27
CA PRO A 278 -0.11 -10.48 12.30
C PRO A 278 -0.81 -9.11 12.20
N ASP A 279 -0.94 -8.43 13.34
CA ASP A 279 -1.56 -7.10 13.46
C ASP A 279 -0.98 -6.04 12.50
N LYS A 280 0.25 -6.27 12.03
CA LYS A 280 1.06 -5.30 11.26
C LYS A 280 0.86 -5.37 9.75
N ASN A 281 0.12 -6.33 9.18
CA ASN A 281 -0.02 -6.54 7.72
C ASN A 281 1.32 -6.62 6.96
N PHE A 282 2.44 -6.89 7.64
CA PHE A 282 3.73 -7.16 7.00
C PHE A 282 4.56 -8.07 7.89
N MET A 283 5.42 -8.86 7.27
CA MET A 283 6.43 -9.68 7.93
C MET A 283 7.69 -9.74 7.09
N THR A 284 8.83 -9.82 7.76
CA THR A 284 10.08 -10.21 7.15
C THR A 284 10.21 -11.72 7.11
N TYR A 285 11.05 -12.23 6.22
CA TYR A 285 11.38 -13.64 6.19
C TYR A 285 11.91 -14.10 7.55
N GLN A 286 12.69 -13.28 8.25
CA GLN A 286 13.21 -13.59 9.59
C GLN A 286 12.09 -13.86 10.61
N ASP A 287 10.97 -13.17 10.52
CA ASP A 287 9.84 -13.33 11.43
C ASP A 287 9.15 -14.70 11.32
N LEU A 288 9.38 -15.47 10.23
CA LEU A 288 8.79 -16.81 10.06
C LEU A 288 9.34 -17.86 11.04
N GLY A 289 10.55 -17.69 11.57
CA GLY A 289 11.15 -18.66 12.49
C GLY A 289 11.16 -20.11 11.93
N ILE A 290 10.65 -21.07 12.70
CA ILE A 290 10.58 -22.48 12.29
C ILE A 290 9.65 -22.74 11.08
N PHE A 291 8.69 -21.85 10.82
CA PHE A 291 7.79 -21.99 9.68
C PHE A 291 8.55 -21.93 8.34
N LYS A 292 9.74 -21.30 8.30
CA LYS A 292 10.65 -21.36 7.14
C LYS A 292 10.92 -22.80 6.69
N LEU A 293 11.19 -23.68 7.65
CA LEU A 293 11.51 -25.09 7.39
C LEU A 293 10.26 -25.87 7.04
N LEU A 294 9.16 -25.62 7.74
CA LEU A 294 7.90 -26.32 7.50
C LEU A 294 7.33 -26.03 6.10
N LEU A 295 7.48 -24.79 5.59
CA LEU A 295 7.02 -24.43 4.25
C LEU A 295 7.80 -25.12 3.12
N GLU A 296 9.00 -25.67 3.39
CA GLU A 296 9.73 -26.48 2.40
C GLU A 296 9.17 -27.91 2.27
N ILE A 297 8.43 -28.37 3.28
CA ILE A 297 7.96 -29.75 3.35
C ILE A 297 6.62 -29.85 2.61
N PRO A 298 6.46 -30.82 1.68
CA PRO A 298 5.20 -31.00 0.98
C PRO A 298 4.03 -31.19 1.94
N GLU A 299 2.90 -30.54 1.65
CA GLU A 299 1.72 -30.52 2.53
C GLU A 299 1.23 -31.93 2.91
N LYS A 300 1.31 -32.90 1.99
CA LYS A 300 0.96 -34.30 2.26
C LYS A 300 1.80 -34.94 3.36
N VAL A 301 3.10 -34.61 3.40
CA VAL A 301 4.02 -35.11 4.44
C VAL A 301 3.70 -34.46 5.78
N LEU A 302 3.45 -33.15 5.78
CA LEU A 302 3.01 -32.42 6.98
C LEU A 302 1.69 -32.98 7.53
N ARG A 303 0.69 -33.22 6.67
CA ARG A 303 -0.59 -33.83 7.05
C ARG A 303 -0.40 -35.21 7.65
N SER A 304 0.39 -36.08 7.01
CA SER A 304 0.68 -37.42 7.52
C SER A 304 1.32 -37.38 8.91
N TYR A 305 2.31 -36.51 9.12
CA TYR A 305 2.98 -36.34 10.40
C TYR A 305 2.02 -35.80 11.48
N PHE A 306 1.18 -34.81 11.13
CA PHE A 306 0.15 -34.30 12.04
C PHE A 306 -0.87 -35.37 12.42
N ASP A 307 -1.36 -36.15 11.46
CA ASP A 307 -2.37 -37.18 11.68
C ASP A 307 -1.84 -38.32 12.56
N GLU A 308 -0.56 -38.69 12.39
CA GLU A 308 0.13 -39.69 13.22
C GLU A 308 0.18 -39.28 14.70
N ILE A 309 0.44 -37.99 14.98
CA ILE A 309 0.65 -37.51 16.36
C ILE A 309 -0.65 -37.03 17.01
N LEU A 310 -1.42 -36.18 16.32
CA LEU A 310 -2.58 -35.47 16.87
C LEU A 310 -3.91 -35.83 16.20
N GLY A 311 -3.91 -36.66 15.15
CA GLY A 311 -5.14 -37.07 14.46
C GLY A 311 -6.11 -37.81 15.39
N GLY A 312 -5.59 -38.74 16.20
CA GLY A 312 -6.37 -39.46 17.22
C GLY A 312 -6.96 -38.52 18.28
N LEU A 313 -6.19 -37.53 18.74
CA LEU A 313 -6.65 -36.54 19.71
C LEU A 313 -7.78 -35.66 19.13
N CYS A 314 -7.64 -35.22 17.88
CA CYS A 314 -8.67 -34.43 17.19
C CYS A 314 -9.96 -35.23 16.96
N ALA A 315 -9.85 -36.53 16.69
CA ALA A 315 -11.02 -37.42 16.59
C ALA A 315 -11.70 -37.61 17.95
N TYR A 316 -10.91 -37.77 19.01
CA TYR A 316 -11.42 -37.92 20.38
C TYR A 316 -12.17 -36.67 20.85
N ASP A 317 -11.58 -35.48 20.69
CA ASP A 317 -12.19 -34.20 21.09
C ASP A 317 -13.52 -33.98 20.36
N ARG A 318 -13.59 -34.26 19.05
CA ARG A 318 -14.84 -34.18 18.27
C ARG A 318 -15.91 -35.16 18.76
N LYS A 319 -15.52 -36.40 19.09
CA LYS A 319 -16.47 -37.44 19.53
C LYS A 319 -17.02 -37.17 20.93
N HIS A 320 -16.21 -36.63 21.83
CA HIS A 320 -16.57 -36.47 23.24
C HIS A 320 -16.83 -35.01 23.64
N SER A 321 -16.79 -34.07 22.69
CA SER A 321 -16.84 -32.62 22.94
C SER A 321 -15.83 -32.20 24.03
N ALA A 322 -14.65 -32.80 24.01
CA ALA A 322 -13.58 -32.53 24.96
C ALA A 322 -12.71 -31.36 24.49
N GLU A 323 -11.98 -30.73 25.41
CA GLU A 323 -11.05 -29.63 25.13
C GLU A 323 -9.58 -30.05 25.36
N LEU A 324 -9.21 -31.29 25.01
CA LEU A 324 -7.86 -31.79 25.25
C LEU A 324 -6.84 -31.10 24.36
N LEU A 325 -7.15 -30.87 23.08
CA LEU A 325 -6.26 -30.18 22.15
C LEU A 325 -5.97 -28.73 22.58
N LYS A 326 -7.00 -28.02 23.07
CA LYS A 326 -6.85 -26.67 23.65
C LYS A 326 -6.00 -26.70 24.92
N THR A 327 -6.17 -27.75 25.75
CA THR A 327 -5.35 -27.93 26.95
C THR A 327 -3.88 -28.17 26.59
N LEU A 328 -3.63 -29.01 25.57
CA LEU A 328 -2.31 -29.27 25.05
C LEU A 328 -1.66 -28.00 24.49
N GLU A 329 -2.38 -27.21 23.67
CA GLU A 329 -1.88 -25.95 23.11
C GLU A 329 -1.36 -25.01 24.21
N ILE A 330 -2.19 -24.74 25.21
CA ILE A 330 -1.84 -23.83 26.31
C ILE A 330 -0.72 -24.43 27.17
N TYR A 331 -0.71 -25.74 27.37
CA TYR A 331 0.38 -26.39 28.10
C TYR A 331 1.72 -26.26 27.38
N LEU A 332 1.76 -26.50 26.06
CA LEU A 332 3.00 -26.43 25.29
C LEU A 332 3.58 -25.00 25.23
N GLU A 333 2.73 -23.98 25.21
CA GLU A 333 3.17 -22.58 25.25
C GLU A 333 3.76 -22.15 26.61
N ASN A 334 3.37 -22.81 27.70
CA ASN A 334 3.75 -22.40 29.06
C ASN A 334 4.68 -23.39 29.77
N GLY A 335 4.73 -24.65 29.33
CA GLY A 335 5.50 -25.74 29.94
C GLY A 335 5.19 -26.02 31.41
N ASN A 336 4.06 -25.54 31.93
CA ASN A 336 3.78 -25.56 33.37
C ASN A 336 2.30 -25.81 33.69
N ILE A 337 2.03 -26.91 34.40
CA ILE A 337 0.68 -27.35 34.78
C ILE A 337 -0.08 -26.29 35.59
N THR A 338 0.58 -25.64 36.55
CA THR A 338 -0.06 -24.62 37.39
C THR A 338 -0.45 -23.40 36.56
N ARG A 339 0.42 -22.98 35.64
CA ARG A 339 0.13 -21.84 34.74
C ARG A 339 -0.99 -22.17 33.77
N THR A 340 -0.98 -23.37 33.18
CA THR A 340 -2.05 -23.86 32.31
C THR A 340 -3.38 -23.92 33.04
N ALA A 341 -3.39 -24.39 34.29
CA ALA A 341 -4.59 -24.45 35.13
C ALA A 341 -5.18 -23.04 35.37
N GLN A 342 -4.34 -22.04 35.63
CA GLN A 342 -4.77 -20.65 35.77
C GLN A 342 -5.40 -20.09 34.48
N ILE A 343 -4.74 -20.29 33.33
CA ILE A 343 -5.21 -19.77 32.03
C ILE A 343 -6.54 -20.42 31.63
N LEU A 344 -6.70 -21.71 31.91
CA LEU A 344 -7.92 -22.47 31.60
C LEU A 344 -9.00 -22.38 32.67
N TYR A 345 -8.79 -21.62 33.74
CA TYR A 345 -9.69 -21.56 34.91
C TYR A 345 -10.07 -22.96 35.44
N ALA A 346 -9.09 -23.87 35.45
CA ALA A 346 -9.24 -25.25 35.86
C ALA A 346 -8.37 -25.59 37.08
N HIS A 347 -8.68 -26.69 37.77
CA HIS A 347 -7.82 -27.16 38.85
C HIS A 347 -6.58 -27.90 38.30
N ARG A 348 -5.44 -27.81 38.99
CA ARG A 348 -4.18 -28.49 38.59
C ARG A 348 -4.33 -30.00 38.38
N HIS A 349 -5.22 -30.65 39.16
CA HIS A 349 -5.50 -32.08 39.02
C HIS A 349 -6.25 -32.39 37.71
N THR A 350 -7.16 -31.50 37.30
CA THR A 350 -7.85 -31.61 36.02
C THR A 350 -6.87 -31.50 34.85
N ILE A 351 -5.90 -30.58 34.92
CA ILE A 351 -4.86 -30.47 33.88
C ILE A 351 -4.01 -31.74 33.81
N ARG A 352 -3.55 -32.28 34.95
CA ARG A 352 -2.83 -33.56 34.99
C ARG A 352 -3.63 -34.70 34.38
N TYR A 353 -4.91 -34.80 34.71
CA TYR A 353 -5.80 -35.80 34.15
C TYR A 353 -5.93 -35.64 32.62
N ARG A 354 -6.12 -34.41 32.13
CA ARG A 354 -6.17 -34.13 30.68
C ARG A 354 -4.86 -34.50 29.98
N LEU A 355 -3.71 -34.19 30.57
CA LEU A 355 -2.40 -34.56 30.02
C LEU A 355 -2.18 -36.08 30.01
N ALA A 356 -2.63 -36.80 31.05
CA ALA A 356 -2.61 -38.26 31.08
C ALA A 356 -3.48 -38.85 29.97
N ASN A 357 -4.70 -38.32 29.77
CA ASN A 357 -5.56 -38.75 28.66
C ASN A 357 -4.94 -38.46 27.30
N ILE A 358 -4.30 -37.29 27.11
CA ILE A 358 -3.58 -36.96 25.88
C ILE A 358 -2.49 -38.00 25.62
N LYS A 359 -1.72 -38.38 26.64
CA LYS A 359 -0.69 -39.43 26.53
C LYS A 359 -1.28 -40.79 26.16
N GLU A 360 -2.39 -41.19 26.76
CA GLU A 360 -3.06 -42.45 26.40
C GLU A 360 -3.57 -42.47 24.96
N ILE A 361 -4.09 -41.34 24.46
CA ILE A 361 -4.66 -41.24 23.11
C ILE A 361 -3.57 -41.13 22.04
N THR A 362 -2.55 -40.31 22.28
CA THR A 362 -1.52 -39.98 21.28
C THR A 362 -0.30 -40.89 21.35
N GLY A 363 -0.04 -41.50 22.51
CA GLY A 363 1.20 -42.21 22.79
C GLY A 363 2.37 -41.32 23.20
N PHE A 364 2.20 -39.99 23.19
CA PHE A 364 3.26 -39.01 23.48
C PHE A 364 3.10 -38.38 24.87
N ASP A 365 4.18 -38.32 25.64
CA ASP A 365 4.19 -37.71 26.97
C ASP A 365 4.63 -36.23 26.92
N ALA A 366 3.68 -35.31 27.14
CA ALA A 366 3.96 -33.87 27.12
C ALA A 366 4.95 -33.41 28.23
N GLU A 367 5.22 -34.23 29.25
CA GLU A 367 6.25 -33.95 30.26
C GLU A 367 7.64 -34.42 29.81
N ASN A 368 7.74 -35.33 28.85
CA ASN A 368 9.00 -35.77 28.24
C ASN A 368 9.49 -34.74 27.21
N GLY A 369 10.78 -34.38 27.26
CA GLY A 369 11.35 -33.35 26.39
C GLY A 369 11.25 -33.63 24.89
N LYS A 370 11.43 -34.90 24.48
CA LYS A 370 11.37 -35.31 23.07
C LYS A 370 9.92 -35.31 22.58
N ASP A 371 9.04 -36.01 23.29
CA ASP A 371 7.63 -36.13 22.92
C ASP A 371 6.94 -34.75 22.93
N ARG A 372 7.29 -33.87 23.88
CA ARG A 372 6.82 -32.49 23.90
C ARG A 372 7.19 -31.72 22.63
N MET A 373 8.38 -31.95 22.08
CA MET A 373 8.80 -31.32 20.82
C MET A 373 7.97 -31.85 19.64
N GLU A 374 7.72 -33.16 19.56
CA GLU A 374 6.87 -33.78 18.53
C GLU A 374 5.44 -33.21 18.59
N LEU A 375 4.86 -33.12 19.78
CA LEU A 375 3.54 -32.53 20.03
C LEU A 375 3.50 -31.04 19.62
N TYR A 376 4.55 -30.28 19.95
CA TYR A 376 4.64 -28.87 19.57
C TYR A 376 4.77 -28.68 18.06
N LEU A 377 5.59 -29.49 17.39
CA LEU A 377 5.72 -29.44 15.94
C LEU A 377 4.40 -29.78 15.25
N ALA A 378 3.70 -30.82 15.71
CA ALA A 378 2.37 -31.16 15.21
C ALA A 378 1.36 -30.02 15.41
N MET A 379 1.41 -29.29 16.53
CA MET A 379 0.59 -28.10 16.75
C MET A 379 0.92 -26.94 15.80
N LEU A 380 2.21 -26.70 15.50
CA LEU A 380 2.61 -25.70 14.51
C LEU A 380 2.15 -26.08 13.10
N ILE A 381 2.29 -27.36 12.74
CA ILE A 381 1.82 -27.90 11.46
C ILE A 381 0.31 -27.76 11.34
N LYS A 382 -0.45 -28.05 12.41
CA LYS A 382 -1.89 -27.82 12.43
C LYS A 382 -2.23 -26.39 12.02
N LYS A 383 -1.52 -25.40 12.57
CA LYS A 383 -1.74 -23.99 12.23
C LYS A 383 -1.47 -23.71 10.74
N LEU A 384 -0.47 -24.36 10.13
CA LEU A 384 -0.16 -24.25 8.69
C LEU A 384 -1.15 -24.94 7.73
N LEU A 385 -1.89 -25.93 8.22
CA LEU A 385 -2.82 -26.74 7.41
C LEU A 385 -4.28 -26.26 7.47
N GLN A 386 -4.55 -25.27 8.33
CA GLN A 386 -5.82 -24.54 8.42
C GLN A 386 -5.93 -23.52 7.29
#